data_AF-A0A9P0LFD8-F1
#
_entry.id   AF-A0A9P0LFD8-F1
#
_cell.length_a   1.000
_cell.length_b   1.000
_cell.length_c   1.000
_cell.angle_alpha   90.00
_cell.angle_beta   90.00
_cell.angle_gamma   90.00
#
_symmetry.space_group_name_H-M   'P 1'
#
loop_
_entity.id
_entity.type
_entity.pdbx_description
1 polymer ?
#
loop_
_entity_poly.entity_id
_entity_poly.type
_entity_poly.pdbx_seq_one_letter_code
_entity_poly.pdbx_strand_id
1 'polypeptide(L)' 'MPRRKVIVSRKLSAKKRKTWDVDHMKRAVRAVREKKMGTLKAAKAFGVPRTTVQRLAKMDHLSVEEAVQIKLG' A
#
# COMPACT_ATOMS: atom_id res chain seq x y z
N MET A 1 -13.85 -19.45 29.19
CA MET A 1 -12.46 -19.55 28.67
C MET A 1 -12.07 -18.24 27.98
N PRO A 2 -11.36 -17.30 28.61
CA PRO A 2 -11.00 -16.05 27.96
C PRO A 2 -9.87 -16.28 26.94
N ARG A 3 -10.12 -15.95 25.67
CA ARG A 3 -9.11 -15.99 24.60
C ARG A 3 -7.98 -15.03 24.93
N ARG A 4 -6.77 -15.58 25.14
CA ARG A 4 -5.52 -14.86 25.42
C ARG A 4 -5.34 -13.72 24.40
N LYS A 5 -5.51 -12.48 24.86
CA LYS A 5 -5.42 -11.28 24.01
C LYS A 5 -3.94 -11.02 23.75
N VAL A 6 -3.40 -11.55 22.66
CA VAL A 6 -2.03 -11.24 22.24
C VAL A 6 -2.00 -9.77 21.87
N ILE A 7 -1.44 -8.93 22.74
CA ILE A 7 -1.17 -7.53 22.47
C ILE A 7 0.02 -7.50 21.51
N VAL A 8 -0.24 -7.72 20.23
CA VAL A 8 0.79 -7.52 19.20
C VAL A 8 1.06 -6.02 19.17
N SER A 9 2.20 -5.61 19.72
CA SER A 9 2.74 -4.25 19.61
C SER A 9 3.02 -3.96 18.13
N ARG A 10 1.96 -3.62 17.40
CA ARG A 10 2.10 -3.00 16.09
C ARG A 10 2.69 -1.63 16.36
N LYS A 11 3.99 -1.47 16.10
CA LYS A 11 4.63 -0.15 15.89
C LYS A 11 3.75 0.63 14.92
N LEU A 12 2.85 1.45 15.45
CA LEU A 12 2.16 2.49 14.69
C LEU A 12 3.14 3.65 14.63
N SER A 13 4.14 3.54 13.75
CA SER A 13 5.05 4.64 13.47
C SER A 13 4.18 5.83 13.04
N ALA A 14 4.17 6.88 13.85
CA ALA A 14 3.49 8.14 13.58
C ALA A 14 3.67 8.47 12.10
N LYS A 15 2.54 8.59 11.39
CA LYS A 15 2.46 8.69 9.94
C LYS A 15 2.97 10.08 9.54
N LYS A 16 4.28 10.33 9.65
CA LYS A 16 4.97 11.35 8.86
C LYS A 16 4.46 11.11 7.45
N ARG A 17 3.79 12.11 6.86
CA ARG A 17 3.30 12.04 5.48
C ARG A 17 4.53 11.88 4.60
N LYS A 18 5.00 10.64 4.42
CA LYS A 18 6.06 10.33 3.48
C LYS A 18 5.48 10.73 2.13
N THR A 19 5.99 11.81 1.58
CA THR A 19 5.95 12.08 0.14
C THR A 19 6.54 10.84 -0.51
N TRP A 20 5.67 10.00 -1.03
CA TRP A 20 6.06 8.78 -1.72
C TRP A 20 6.29 9.13 -3.18
N ASP A 21 7.29 8.48 -3.77
CA ASP A 21 7.58 8.66 -5.17
C ASP A 21 6.51 8.01 -6.05
N VAL A 22 6.14 8.69 -7.13
CA VAL A 22 5.10 8.26 -8.07
C VAL A 22 5.53 6.97 -8.79
N ASP A 23 6.80 6.84 -9.18
CA ASP A 23 7.34 5.63 -9.81
C ASP A 23 7.27 4.44 -8.85
N HIS A 24 7.68 4.64 -7.60
CA HIS A 24 7.59 3.60 -6.57
C HIS A 24 6.15 3.14 -6.33
N MET A 25 5.17 4.06 -6.38
CA MET A 25 3.76 3.71 -6.29
C MET A 25 3.28 2.93 -7.52
N LYS A 26 3.65 3.35 -8.74
CA LYS A 26 3.31 2.64 -9.99
C LYS A 26 3.82 1.21 -9.96
N ARG A 27 5.10 1.01 -9.59
CA ARG A 27 5.73 -0.31 -9.51
C ARG A 27 5.06 -1.19 -8.45
N ALA A 28 4.72 -0.63 -7.29
CA ALA A 28 4.00 -1.33 -6.24
C ALA A 28 2.61 -1.79 -6.68
N VAL A 29 1.81 -0.89 -7.29
CA VAL A 29 0.45 -1.20 -7.75
C VAL A 29 0.48 -2.24 -8.87
N ARG A 30 1.39 -2.08 -9.85
CA ARG A 30 1.57 -3.06 -10.93
C ARG A 30 1.90 -4.45 -10.38
N ALA A 31 2.84 -4.55 -9.45
CA ALA A 31 3.25 -5.83 -8.88
C ALA A 31 2.14 -6.51 -8.05
N VAL A 32 1.22 -5.73 -7.47
CA VAL A 32 0.04 -6.25 -6.77
C VAL A 32 -1.02 -6.73 -7.77
N ARG A 33 -1.29 -5.97 -8.85
CA ARG A 33 -2.25 -6.37 -9.89
C ARG A 33 -1.80 -7.62 -10.63
N GLU A 34 -0.52 -7.72 -10.94
CA GLU A 34 0.10 -8.90 -11.55
C GLU A 34 0.20 -10.10 -10.58
N LYS A 35 -0.30 -9.98 -9.34
CA LYS A 35 -0.22 -11.00 -8.27
C LYS A 35 1.21 -11.47 -7.94
N LYS A 36 2.25 -10.77 -8.41
CA LYS A 36 3.67 -11.09 -8.12
C LYS A 36 4.00 -10.90 -6.65
N MET A 37 3.36 -9.96 -5.97
CA MET A 37 3.56 -9.73 -4.53
C MET A 37 2.29 -9.20 -3.85
N GLY A 38 2.11 -9.57 -2.58
CA GLY A 38 1.03 -9.04 -1.76
C GLY A 38 1.23 -7.56 -1.43
N THR A 39 0.13 -6.85 -1.13
CA THR A 39 0.11 -5.42 -0.78
C THR A 39 1.08 -5.04 0.33
N LEU A 40 1.25 -5.90 1.34
CA LEU A 40 2.20 -5.65 2.43
C LEU A 40 3.65 -5.72 1.97
N LYS A 41 3.99 -6.70 1.11
CA LYS A 41 5.35 -6.90 0.58
C LYS A 41 5.70 -5.77 -0.38
N ALA A 42 4.79 -5.38 -1.26
CA ALA A 42 4.95 -4.25 -2.17
C ALA A 42 5.20 -2.93 -1.42
N ALA A 43 4.38 -2.65 -0.40
CA ALA A 43 4.52 -1.44 0.40
C ALA A 43 5.89 -1.33 1.09
N LYS A 44 6.41 -2.45 1.61
CA LYS A 44 7.74 -2.50 2.22
C LYS A 44 8.87 -2.40 1.20
N ALA A 45 8.75 -3.11 0.07
CA ALA A 45 9.78 -3.16 -0.97
C ALA A 45 9.99 -1.79 -1.64
N PHE A 46 8.90 -1.07 -1.92
CA PHE A 46 8.94 0.22 -2.61
C PHE A 46 8.83 1.42 -1.66
N GLY A 47 8.79 1.20 -0.34
CA GLY A 47 8.71 2.27 0.65
C GLY A 47 7.41 3.10 0.63
N VAL A 48 6.37 2.60 -0.03
CA VAL A 48 5.10 3.30 -0.24
C VAL A 48 4.03 2.93 0.80
N PRO A 49 3.03 3.80 1.07
CA PRO A 49 1.97 3.47 2.01
C PRO A 49 1.10 2.28 1.58
N ARG A 50 0.99 1.27 2.44
CA ARG A 50 0.19 0.05 2.19
C ARG A 50 -1.27 0.33 1.86
N THR A 51 -1.92 1.23 2.59
CA THR A 51 -3.35 1.52 2.38
C THR A 51 -3.59 2.17 1.02
N THR A 52 -2.65 2.99 0.56
CA THR A 52 -2.70 3.62 -0.77
C THR A 52 -2.55 2.56 -1.86
N VAL A 53 -1.52 1.72 -1.80
CA VAL A 53 -1.35 0.60 -2.77
C VAL A 53 -2.58 -0.30 -2.78
N GLN A 54 -3.14 -0.62 -1.62
CA GLN A 54 -4.34 -1.46 -1.52
C GLN A 54 -5.56 -0.81 -2.19
N ARG A 55 -5.75 0.50 -2.03
CA ARG A 55 -6.86 1.21 -2.66
C ARG A 55 -6.69 1.29 -4.18
N LEU A 56 -5.50 1.67 -4.65
CA LEU A 56 -5.19 1.77 -6.08
C LEU A 56 -5.23 0.42 -6.80
N ALA A 57 -4.83 -0.66 -6.11
CA ALA A 57 -4.91 -2.01 -6.64
C ALA A 57 -6.35 -2.52 -6.80
N LYS A 58 -7.33 -1.98 -6.06
CA LYS A 58 -8.77 -2.29 -6.20
C LYS A 58 -9.47 -1.48 -7.29
N MET A 59 -8.82 -0.46 -7.83
CA MET A 59 -9.37 0.36 -8.91
C MET A 59 -9.08 -0.35 -10.24
N ASP A 60 -9.74 -1.48 -10.49
CA ASP A 60 -9.48 -2.33 -11.66
C ASP A 60 -9.80 -1.63 -13.01
N HIS A 61 -10.69 -0.64 -12.99
CA HIS A 61 -11.16 0.11 -14.14
C HIS A 61 -10.22 1.22 -14.61
N LEU A 62 -9.13 1.51 -13.88
CA LEU A 62 -8.23 2.62 -14.20
C LEU A 62 -6.81 2.12 -14.47
N SER A 63 -6.10 2.75 -15.42
CA SER A 63 -4.70 2.45 -15.66
C SER A 63 -3.86 2.71 -14.40
N VAL A 64 -2.76 1.97 -14.21
CA VAL A 64 -1.88 2.14 -13.06
C VAL A 64 -1.37 3.58 -12.96
N GLU A 65 -1.18 4.24 -14.10
CA GLU A 65 -0.67 5.61 -14.15
C GLU A 65 -1.71 6.63 -13.71
N GLU A 66 -2.93 6.50 -14.22
CA GLU A 66 -4.08 7.33 -13.85
C GLU A 66 -4.43 7.15 -12.38
N ALA A 67 -4.39 5.91 -11.88
CA ALA A 67 -4.69 5.57 -10.50
C ALA A 67 -3.74 6.28 -9.52
N VAL A 68 -2.44 6.35 -9.85
CA VAL A 68 -1.44 7.02 -9.01
C VAL A 68 -1.59 8.55 -9.09
N GLN A 69 -2.04 9.07 -10.23
CA GLN A 69 -2.25 10.51 -10.43
C GLN A 69 -3.52 11.04 -9.75
N ILE A 70 -4.46 10.16 -9.36
CA ILE A 70 -5.59 10.53 -8.52
C ILE A 70 -5.05 11.03 -7.19
N LYS A 71 -5.02 12.36 -7.06
CA LYS A 71 -4.62 13.06 -5.84
C LYS A 71 -5.61 12.67 -4.75
N LEU A 72 -5.18 11.79 -3.84
CA LEU A 72 -5.85 11.58 -2.57
C LEU A 72 -5.64 12.86 -1.75
N GLY A 73 -6.61 13.78 -1.84
CA GLY A 73 -6.73 14.92 -0.94
C GLY A 73 -6.80 14.48 0.52
#